data_AF-A0A2U1T375-F1
#
_entry.id   AF-A0A2U1T375-F1
#
_cell.length_a   1.000
_cell.length_b   1.000
_cell.length_c   1.000
_cell.angle_alpha   90.00
_cell.angle_beta   90.00
_cell.angle_gamma   90.00
#
_symmetry.space_group_name_H-M   'P 1'
#
loop_
_entity.id
_entity.type
_entity.pdbx_description
1 polymer ?
#
loop_
_entity_poly.entity_id
_entity_poly.type
_entity_poly.pdbx_seq_one_letter_code
_entity_poly.pdbx_strand_id
1 'polypeptide(L)'
;MKRFATLIAASSAVLTLVLPFVGGSGPSFWQAAPHVSSLATAAAEATPSNDFVATDTTIEALEAELDTAAAARRAAIELVGGNCPSPASGETASVETRTAGDGVITGTTLDDLADFAAEYNEIRIANCLLPLPAANFRHDECMLDRLVWMAEDPSDDPLSAWGHIGSERSDGVPSIGCDGNLAGGTGDSGASVATKWWESPKHQLSLYQPDYAGAVAGMCVFFAATHGGVGVTIDEPQSFMRAAARWGSC
;
A
#
# COMPACT_ATOMS: atom_id res chain seq x y z
N MET A 1 -22.37 -25.70 -66.01
CA MET A 1 -23.84 -25.75 -66.01
C MET A 1 -24.32 -25.75 -64.56
N LYS A 2 -25.17 -24.77 -64.21
CA LYS A 2 -26.16 -24.70 -63.12
C LYS A 2 -25.76 -25.05 -61.65
N ARG A 3 -25.61 -24.01 -60.80
CA ARG A 3 -26.38 -23.60 -59.58
C ARG A 3 -26.07 -24.41 -58.29
N PHE A 4 -25.37 -23.91 -57.26
CA PHE A 4 -25.64 -22.85 -56.25
C PHE A 4 -26.96 -22.98 -55.46
N ALA A 5 -26.85 -23.33 -54.17
CA ALA A 5 -27.76 -23.09 -53.03
C ALA A 5 -26.87 -23.21 -51.76
N THR A 6 -26.51 -22.21 -50.95
CA THR A 6 -27.19 -21.10 -50.24
C THR A 6 -28.12 -21.56 -49.13
N LEU A 7 -27.67 -21.39 -47.87
CA LEU A 7 -28.44 -20.72 -46.81
C LEU A 7 -27.54 -20.39 -45.59
N ILE A 8 -27.30 -19.08 -45.45
CA ILE A 8 -26.74 -18.38 -44.30
C ILE A 8 -27.94 -17.76 -43.57
N ALA A 9 -28.03 -17.88 -42.24
CA ALA A 9 -28.98 -17.12 -41.43
C ALA A 9 -28.21 -16.04 -40.67
N ALA A 10 -28.54 -14.78 -40.97
CA ALA A 10 -27.95 -13.57 -40.40
C ALA A 10 -28.87 -12.95 -39.34
N SER A 11 -28.22 -12.26 -38.41
CA SER A 11 -28.70 -11.49 -37.27
C SER A 11 -29.57 -10.28 -37.65
N SER A 12 -30.52 -9.90 -36.79
CA SER A 12 -30.93 -8.50 -36.52
C SER A 12 -32.02 -8.41 -35.45
N ALA A 13 -31.73 -7.76 -34.32
CA ALA A 13 -32.69 -6.96 -33.55
C ALA A 13 -31.95 -6.05 -32.56
N VAL A 14 -31.59 -4.85 -33.03
CA VAL A 14 -31.25 -3.69 -32.21
C VAL A 14 -32.55 -2.92 -32.01
N LEU A 15 -32.97 -2.71 -30.76
CA LEU A 15 -33.99 -1.71 -30.44
C LEU A 15 -33.51 -0.88 -29.24
N THR A 16 -33.02 0.30 -29.56
CA THR A 16 -32.75 1.41 -28.65
C THR A 16 -34.07 2.10 -28.31
N LEU A 17 -34.42 2.18 -27.02
CA LEU A 17 -35.50 3.05 -26.55
C LEU A 17 -34.91 4.14 -25.63
N VAL A 18 -35.13 5.37 -26.09
CA VAL A 18 -34.71 6.65 -25.53
C VAL A 18 -35.60 7.01 -24.33
N LEU A 19 -35.02 7.36 -23.19
CA LEU A 19 -35.70 8.02 -22.07
C LEU A 19 -35.34 9.51 -22.07
N PRO A 20 -36.32 10.44 -22.04
CA PRO A 20 -36.03 11.87 -21.96
C PRO A 20 -35.84 12.30 -20.49
N PHE A 21 -34.72 12.97 -20.21
CA PHE A 21 -34.59 13.87 -19.09
C PHE A 21 -35.30 15.20 -19.43
N VAL A 22 -36.30 15.57 -18.63
CA VAL A 22 -36.81 16.94 -18.52
C VAL A 22 -36.71 17.32 -17.04
N GLY A 23 -35.80 18.23 -16.74
CA GLY A 23 -35.70 18.89 -15.44
C GLY A 23 -36.72 20.02 -15.30
N GLY A 24 -37.01 20.38 -14.05
CA GLY A 24 -37.71 21.63 -13.75
C GLY A 24 -38.42 21.64 -12.39
N SER A 25 -37.81 22.37 -11.45
CA SER A 25 -38.49 23.33 -10.56
C SER A 25 -39.41 22.80 -9.46
N GLY A 26 -38.95 22.92 -8.21
CA GLY A 26 -39.84 23.07 -7.05
C GLY A 26 -39.30 24.10 -6.07
N PRO A 27 -40.03 25.19 -5.79
CA PRO A 27 -39.79 26.02 -4.62
C PRO A 27 -40.79 25.69 -3.49
N SER A 28 -40.21 25.56 -2.28
CA SER A 28 -40.63 26.02 -0.94
C SER A 28 -42.08 25.87 -0.47
N PHE A 29 -42.30 25.46 0.79
CA PHE A 29 -43.06 26.26 1.78
C PHE A 29 -42.75 25.79 3.21
N TRP A 30 -42.50 26.77 4.08
CA TRP A 30 -42.24 26.63 5.51
C TRP A 30 -43.46 26.10 6.27
N GLN A 31 -43.27 25.13 7.17
CA GLN A 31 -44.07 25.02 8.40
C GLN A 31 -43.32 24.24 9.48
N ALA A 32 -43.36 24.77 10.71
CA ALA A 32 -42.58 24.33 11.86
C ALA A 32 -43.35 23.37 12.80
N ALA A 33 -42.58 22.47 13.43
CA ALA A 33 -42.74 21.81 14.76
C ALA A 33 -43.91 20.81 14.96
N PRO A 34 -43.78 19.74 15.78
CA PRO A 34 -43.09 19.74 17.07
C PRO A 34 -42.12 18.57 17.38
N HIS A 35 -41.37 18.84 18.44
CA HIS A 35 -40.50 17.96 19.21
C HIS A 35 -41.10 16.59 19.52
N VAL A 36 -40.26 15.55 19.40
CA VAL A 36 -40.35 14.37 20.24
C VAL A 36 -38.95 14.12 20.81
N SER A 37 -38.81 14.38 22.11
CA SER A 37 -37.68 13.90 22.90
C SER A 37 -37.76 12.38 22.99
N SER A 38 -36.69 11.68 22.62
CA SER A 38 -36.40 10.39 23.23
C SER A 38 -34.89 10.17 23.33
N LEU A 39 -34.42 10.24 24.57
CA LEU A 39 -33.27 9.54 25.14
C LEU A 39 -31.90 9.77 24.48
N ALA A 40 -31.18 10.69 25.13
CA ALA A 40 -29.73 10.63 25.24
C ALA A 40 -29.30 9.26 25.81
N THR A 41 -28.67 8.45 24.96
CA THR A 41 -27.61 7.55 25.39
C THR A 41 -26.35 8.16 24.83
N ALA A 42 -25.49 8.66 25.72
CA ALA A 42 -24.15 9.10 25.36
C ALA A 42 -23.44 7.92 24.67
N ALA A 43 -23.28 8.00 23.36
CA ALA A 43 -22.29 7.21 22.65
C ALA A 43 -20.93 7.75 23.10
N ALA A 44 -20.33 7.07 24.08
CA ALA A 44 -18.91 7.19 24.31
C ALA A 44 -18.23 6.84 22.98
N GLU A 45 -17.61 7.83 22.35
CA GLU A 45 -16.66 7.62 21.26
C GLU A 45 -15.61 6.66 21.78
N ALA A 46 -15.65 5.42 21.30
CA ALA A 46 -14.54 4.51 21.43
C ALA A 46 -13.41 5.06 20.55
N THR A 47 -12.58 5.91 21.13
CA THR A 47 -11.21 6.12 20.66
C THR A 47 -10.55 4.75 20.57
N PRO A 48 -10.09 4.30 19.39
CA PRO A 48 -9.22 3.14 19.35
C PRO A 48 -7.94 3.52 20.07
N SER A 49 -7.71 2.96 21.26
CA SER A 49 -6.44 3.11 21.95
C SER A 49 -5.40 2.30 21.19
N ASN A 50 -4.37 2.97 20.66
CA ASN A 50 -3.23 2.31 20.00
C ASN A 50 -2.25 1.65 20.99
N ASP A 51 -2.67 1.39 22.23
CA ASP A 51 -1.89 0.64 23.21
C ASP A 51 -2.06 -0.88 22.99
N PHE A 52 -1.47 -1.39 21.91
CA PHE A 52 -1.15 -2.81 21.82
C PHE A 52 0.36 -2.98 21.65
N VAL A 53 1.07 -2.85 22.78
CA VAL A 53 2.39 -3.47 22.93
C VAL A 53 2.15 -4.97 22.93
N ALA A 54 2.21 -5.55 21.74
CA ALA A 54 2.20 -6.99 21.52
C ALA A 54 3.37 -7.58 22.32
N THR A 55 3.08 -8.42 23.32
CA THR A 55 4.13 -9.23 23.95
C THR A 55 4.62 -10.26 22.94
N ASP A 56 5.85 -10.74 23.10
CA ASP A 56 6.51 -11.71 22.21
C ASP A 56 5.60 -12.93 21.88
N THR A 57 4.88 -13.41 22.89
CA THR A 57 3.87 -14.49 22.80
C THR A 57 2.69 -14.20 21.85
N THR A 58 2.39 -12.94 21.58
CA THR A 58 1.33 -12.56 20.64
C THR A 58 1.82 -12.44 19.21
N ILE A 59 3.13 -12.22 18.99
CA ILE A 59 3.74 -12.18 17.66
C ILE A 59 3.86 -13.61 17.11
N GLU A 60 4.42 -14.54 17.90
CA GLU A 60 4.51 -15.96 17.50
C GLU A 60 3.13 -16.57 17.18
N ALA A 61 2.11 -16.24 17.98
CA ALA A 61 0.75 -16.68 17.73
C ALA A 61 0.18 -16.11 16.41
N LEU A 62 0.50 -14.85 16.10
CA LEU A 62 0.06 -14.19 14.89
C LEU A 62 0.78 -14.73 13.64
N GLU A 63 2.08 -15.04 13.76
CA GLU A 63 2.85 -15.73 12.71
C GLU A 63 2.22 -17.08 12.37
N ALA A 64 1.93 -17.90 13.39
CA ALA A 64 1.30 -19.19 13.22
C ALA A 64 -0.10 -19.09 12.57
N GLU A 65 -0.87 -18.05 12.91
CA GLU A 65 -2.16 -17.76 12.29
C GLU A 65 -2.01 -17.40 10.81
N LEU A 66 -1.04 -16.55 10.46
CA LEU A 66 -0.79 -16.10 9.09
C LEU A 66 -0.30 -17.25 8.20
N ASP A 67 0.55 -18.12 8.72
CA ASP A 67 0.99 -19.35 8.05
C ASP A 67 -0.17 -20.31 7.81
N THR A 68 -1.01 -20.51 8.84
CA THR A 68 -2.21 -21.34 8.73
C THR A 68 -3.17 -20.77 7.69
N ALA A 69 -3.34 -19.45 7.65
CA ALA A 69 -4.19 -18.78 6.66
C ALA A 69 -3.63 -18.93 5.23
N ALA A 70 -2.31 -18.84 5.04
CA ALA A 70 -1.67 -19.07 3.74
C ALA A 70 -1.86 -20.51 3.25
N ALA A 71 -1.68 -21.49 4.13
CA ALA A 71 -1.93 -22.90 3.82
C ALA A 71 -3.41 -23.15 3.50
N ALA A 72 -4.33 -22.56 4.26
CA ALA A 72 -5.78 -22.67 4.02
C ALA A 72 -6.19 -22.07 2.67
N ARG A 73 -5.63 -20.91 2.27
CA ARG A 73 -5.87 -20.31 0.95
C ARG A 73 -5.42 -21.24 -0.18
N ARG A 74 -4.21 -21.80 -0.09
CA ARG A 74 -3.69 -22.77 -1.07
C ARG A 74 -4.62 -23.98 -1.20
N ALA A 75 -4.97 -24.59 -0.06
CA ALA A 75 -5.85 -25.76 -0.04
C ALA A 75 -7.25 -25.47 -0.61
N ALA A 76 -7.80 -24.29 -0.34
CA ALA A 76 -9.11 -23.89 -0.86
C ALA A 76 -9.11 -23.74 -2.40
N ILE A 77 -8.03 -23.20 -2.98
CA ILE A 77 -7.85 -23.08 -4.43
C ILE A 77 -7.68 -24.47 -5.07
N GLU A 78 -6.87 -25.34 -4.47
CA GLU A 78 -6.64 -26.70 -4.95
C GLU A 78 -7.94 -27.54 -4.91
N LEU A 79 -8.77 -27.37 -3.87
CA LEU A 79 -10.05 -28.07 -3.74
C LEU A 79 -11.01 -27.81 -4.89
N VAL A 80 -10.95 -26.62 -5.51
CA VAL A 80 -11.74 -26.27 -6.69
C VAL A 80 -11.00 -26.52 -8.01
N GLY A 81 -9.84 -27.19 -7.96
CA GLY A 81 -9.00 -27.50 -9.13
C GLY A 81 -8.30 -26.28 -9.73
N GLY A 82 -8.15 -25.20 -8.97
CA GLY A 82 -7.48 -23.98 -9.39
C GLY A 82 -5.97 -24.01 -9.15
N ASN A 83 -5.30 -22.97 -9.62
CA ASN A 83 -3.89 -22.69 -9.31
C ASN A 83 -3.79 -21.28 -8.71
N CYS A 84 -2.71 -21.03 -7.97
CA CYS A 84 -2.41 -19.68 -7.49
C CYS A 84 -2.21 -18.71 -8.67
N PRO A 85 -2.44 -17.41 -8.45
CA PRO A 85 -2.38 -16.41 -9.52
C PRO A 85 -1.04 -16.41 -10.25
N SER A 86 -1.05 -15.99 -11.51
CA SER A 86 0.18 -15.79 -12.30
C SER A 86 0.70 -14.35 -12.16
N PRO A 87 1.98 -14.09 -12.47
CA PRO A 87 2.56 -12.75 -12.44
C PRO A 87 1.73 -11.70 -13.19
N ALA A 88 1.56 -10.53 -12.57
CA ALA A 88 1.08 -9.35 -13.26
C ALA A 88 2.19 -8.82 -14.18
N SER A 89 1.85 -8.49 -15.43
CA SER A 89 2.77 -7.84 -16.36
C SER A 89 2.65 -6.32 -16.29
N GLY A 90 3.69 -5.63 -16.77
CA GLY A 90 3.72 -4.18 -16.91
C GLY A 90 4.97 -3.56 -16.32
N GLU A 91 5.01 -2.23 -16.36
CA GLU A 91 6.05 -1.41 -15.76
C GLU A 91 5.47 -0.67 -14.56
N THR A 92 6.34 -0.34 -13.60
CA THR A 92 5.99 0.50 -12.46
C THR A 92 5.72 1.94 -12.90
N ALA A 93 5.10 2.73 -12.01
CA ALA A 93 4.96 4.16 -12.26
C ALA A 93 6.34 4.84 -12.32
N SER A 94 6.44 5.96 -13.05
CA SER A 94 7.67 6.76 -13.11
C SER A 94 8.04 7.33 -11.74
N VAL A 95 9.34 7.41 -11.48
CA VAL A 95 9.93 8.02 -10.28
C VAL A 95 10.76 9.22 -10.70
N GLU A 96 10.59 10.36 -10.04
CA GLU A 96 11.51 11.49 -10.13
C GLU A 96 12.46 11.44 -8.93
N THR A 97 13.71 11.03 -9.16
CA THR A 97 14.67 10.91 -8.06
C THR A 97 15.05 12.28 -7.52
N ARG A 98 14.97 12.40 -6.19
CA ARG A 98 15.38 13.59 -5.43
C ARG A 98 16.78 13.42 -4.83
N THR A 99 17.49 14.50 -4.59
CA THR A 99 18.68 14.54 -3.73
C THR A 99 18.48 15.52 -2.56
N ALA A 100 19.11 15.23 -1.42
CA ALA A 100 19.04 16.05 -0.20
C ALA A 100 20.35 15.96 0.60
N GLY A 101 20.46 16.69 1.72
CA GLY A 101 21.65 16.69 2.59
C GLY A 101 22.93 17.05 1.83
N ASP A 102 22.93 18.13 1.05
CA ASP A 102 24.06 18.52 0.19
C ASP A 102 24.54 17.43 -0.80
N GLY A 103 23.64 16.51 -1.16
CA GLY A 103 23.88 15.45 -2.13
C GLY A 103 24.32 14.11 -1.50
N VAL A 104 24.39 14.01 -0.18
CA VAL A 104 24.68 12.74 0.50
C VAL A 104 23.46 11.83 0.61
N ILE A 105 22.25 12.36 0.41
CA ILE A 105 21.01 11.59 0.42
C ILE A 105 20.49 11.49 -1.01
N THR A 106 20.29 10.27 -1.48
CA THR A 106 19.58 9.99 -2.75
C THR A 106 18.19 9.46 -2.42
N GLY A 107 17.16 10.00 -3.04
CA GLY A 107 15.78 9.53 -2.91
C GLY A 107 15.51 8.27 -3.72
N THR A 108 14.23 7.93 -3.83
CA THR A 108 13.79 6.70 -4.51
C THR A 108 14.23 6.70 -5.97
N THR A 109 14.75 5.57 -6.44
CA THR A 109 15.06 5.36 -7.85
C THR A 109 13.97 4.52 -8.53
N LEU A 110 13.99 4.50 -9.86
CA LEU A 110 13.12 3.61 -10.63
C LEU A 110 13.41 2.13 -10.33
N ASP A 111 14.69 1.80 -10.14
CA ASP A 111 15.13 0.44 -9.83
C ASP A 111 14.62 0.00 -8.45
N ASP A 112 14.66 0.87 -7.43
CA ASP A 112 14.08 0.55 -6.11
C ASP A 112 12.60 0.20 -6.18
N LEU A 113 11.83 1.01 -6.94
CA LEU A 113 10.39 0.79 -7.09
C LEU A 113 10.10 -0.48 -7.90
N ALA A 114 10.89 -0.75 -8.95
CA ALA A 114 10.75 -1.94 -9.79
C ALA A 114 11.09 -3.22 -9.01
N ASP A 115 12.20 -3.23 -8.28
CA ASP A 115 12.63 -4.35 -7.44
C ASP A 115 11.62 -4.62 -6.32
N PHE A 116 11.15 -3.57 -5.65
CA PHE A 116 10.08 -3.69 -4.65
C PHE A 116 8.80 -4.28 -5.25
N ALA A 117 8.33 -3.75 -6.39
CA ALA A 117 7.11 -4.22 -7.02
C ALA A 117 7.18 -5.68 -7.48
N ALA A 118 8.34 -6.08 -8.02
CA ALA A 118 8.60 -7.45 -8.46
C ALA A 118 8.55 -8.43 -7.28
N GLU A 119 9.35 -8.19 -6.24
CA GLU A 119 9.43 -9.05 -5.06
C GLU A 119 8.10 -9.10 -4.30
N TYR A 120 7.45 -7.94 -4.13
CA TYR A 120 6.15 -7.87 -3.47
C TYR A 120 5.10 -8.73 -4.17
N ASN A 121 5.02 -8.68 -5.50
CA ASN A 121 4.09 -9.51 -6.26
C ASN A 121 4.50 -10.99 -6.27
N GLU A 122 5.80 -11.30 -6.30
CA GLU A 122 6.29 -12.67 -6.17
C GLU A 122 5.85 -13.29 -4.84
N ILE A 123 6.02 -12.57 -3.73
CA ILE A 123 5.56 -12.96 -2.39
C ILE A 123 4.03 -13.18 -2.40
N ARG A 124 3.26 -12.27 -2.99
CA ARG A 124 1.80 -12.44 -3.10
C ARG A 124 1.42 -13.70 -3.83
N ILE A 125 2.03 -13.96 -4.99
CA ILE A 125 1.76 -15.13 -5.82
C ILE A 125 2.13 -16.42 -5.09
N ALA A 126 3.31 -16.45 -4.46
CA ALA A 126 3.76 -17.58 -3.66
C ALA A 126 2.76 -17.92 -2.55
N ASN A 127 2.06 -16.92 -2.00
CA ASN A 127 1.07 -17.05 -0.94
C ASN A 127 -0.39 -17.01 -1.44
N CYS A 128 -0.56 -17.17 -2.75
CA CYS A 128 -1.85 -17.30 -3.44
C CYS A 128 -2.77 -16.09 -3.24
N LEU A 129 -2.16 -14.92 -3.07
CA LEU A 129 -2.80 -13.62 -3.13
C LEU A 129 -2.76 -13.11 -4.57
N LEU A 130 -3.80 -12.39 -4.99
CA LEU A 130 -3.82 -11.74 -6.30
C LEU A 130 -2.71 -10.68 -6.37
N PRO A 131 -1.82 -10.71 -7.38
CA PRO A 131 -0.83 -9.65 -7.57
C PRO A 131 -1.51 -8.34 -7.96
N LEU A 132 -0.86 -7.23 -7.68
CA LEU A 132 -1.29 -5.92 -8.18
C LEU A 132 -0.69 -5.66 -9.56
N PRO A 133 -1.38 -4.91 -10.43
CA PRO A 133 -0.77 -4.37 -11.63
C PRO A 133 0.53 -3.61 -11.29
N ALA A 134 1.59 -3.78 -12.08
CA ALA A 134 2.86 -3.09 -11.85
C ALA A 134 2.70 -1.56 -11.78
N ALA A 135 1.79 -0.99 -12.59
CA ALA A 135 1.48 0.44 -12.58
C ALA A 135 0.78 0.94 -11.29
N ASN A 136 0.34 0.04 -10.42
CA ASN A 136 -0.26 0.37 -9.12
C ASN A 136 0.80 0.50 -8.01
N PHE A 137 2.07 0.25 -8.31
CA PHE A 137 3.19 0.60 -7.44
C PHE A 137 3.63 2.02 -7.75
N ARG A 138 3.46 2.92 -6.79
CA ARG A 138 3.61 4.35 -6.98
C ARG A 138 4.62 4.91 -6.00
N HIS A 139 5.46 5.81 -6.49
CA HIS A 139 6.27 6.65 -5.63
C HIS A 139 5.37 7.57 -4.79
N ASP A 140 5.70 7.78 -3.52
CA ASP A 140 4.99 8.66 -2.60
C ASP A 140 5.92 9.72 -2.01
N GLU A 141 5.80 10.93 -2.54
CA GLU A 141 6.58 12.10 -2.12
C GLU A 141 6.42 12.44 -0.64
N CYS A 142 5.23 12.22 -0.07
CA CYS A 142 4.99 12.53 1.33
C CYS A 142 5.74 11.55 2.25
N MET A 143 5.81 10.27 1.90
CA MET A 143 6.67 9.32 2.60
C MET A 143 8.15 9.61 2.32
N LEU A 144 8.53 10.05 1.12
CA LEU A 144 9.90 10.44 0.83
C LEU A 144 10.35 11.64 1.68
N ASP A 145 9.48 12.62 1.91
CA ASP A 145 9.73 13.74 2.85
C ASP A 145 10.04 13.24 4.26
N ARG A 146 9.30 12.23 4.72
CA ARG A 146 9.52 11.62 6.03
C ARG A 146 10.88 10.94 6.11
N LEU A 147 11.25 10.17 5.08
CA LEU A 147 12.53 9.43 5.04
C LEU A 147 13.73 10.37 4.89
N VAL A 148 13.63 11.41 4.06
CA VAL A 148 14.68 12.44 3.95
C VAL A 148 14.84 13.17 5.28
N TRP A 149 13.74 13.53 5.94
CA TRP A 149 13.80 14.14 7.26
C TRP A 149 14.56 13.28 8.28
N MET A 150 14.37 11.96 8.26
CA MET A 150 15.14 11.03 9.11
C MET A 150 16.61 10.98 8.71
N ALA A 151 16.88 10.90 7.41
CA ALA A 151 18.23 10.81 6.88
C ALA A 151 19.04 12.11 7.05
N GLU A 152 18.38 13.25 7.25
CA GLU A 152 19.02 14.54 7.55
C GLU A 152 19.29 14.74 9.05
N ASP A 153 18.95 13.79 9.91
CA ASP A 153 19.25 13.87 11.34
C ASP A 153 20.77 13.91 11.57
N PRO A 154 21.34 14.95 12.20
CA PRO A 154 22.79 15.08 12.38
C PRO A 154 23.28 14.21 13.56
N SER A 155 23.07 12.91 13.47
CA SER A 155 23.49 11.90 14.43
C SER A 155 24.35 10.86 13.73
N ASP A 156 25.43 10.41 14.38
CA ASP A 156 26.21 9.27 13.89
C ASP A 156 25.51 7.92 14.17
N ASP A 157 24.41 7.91 14.95
CA ASP A 157 23.56 6.75 15.17
C ASP A 157 22.45 6.70 14.10
N PRO A 158 22.45 5.71 13.18
CA PRO A 158 21.45 5.58 12.12
C PRO A 158 20.03 5.31 12.62
N LEU A 159 19.88 4.92 13.90
CA LEU A 159 18.60 4.74 14.57
C LEU A 159 18.07 6.02 15.22
N SER A 160 18.88 7.09 15.24
CA SER A 160 18.39 8.40 15.66
C SER A 160 17.37 8.92 14.63
N ALA A 161 16.33 9.60 15.13
CA ALA A 161 15.12 9.97 14.39
C ALA A 161 14.33 8.81 13.74
N TRP A 162 14.84 7.58 13.73
CA TRP A 162 14.19 6.42 13.12
C TRP A 162 12.90 6.05 13.85
N GLY A 163 11.77 6.14 13.15
CA GLY A 163 10.49 5.68 13.68
C GLY A 163 9.28 6.35 13.05
N HIS A 164 8.10 5.88 13.47
CA HIS A 164 6.82 6.45 13.06
C HIS A 164 6.69 7.94 13.43
N ILE A 165 5.68 8.61 12.88
CA ILE A 165 5.40 10.02 13.20
C ILE A 165 5.35 10.19 14.72
N GLY A 166 6.12 11.16 15.22
CA GLY A 166 6.33 11.39 16.64
C GLY A 166 7.72 11.03 17.14
N SER A 167 8.56 10.34 16.34
CA SER A 167 10.00 10.31 16.61
C SER A 167 10.61 11.72 16.49
N GLU A 168 11.68 11.95 17.24
CA GLU A 168 12.37 13.25 17.32
C GLU A 168 13.75 13.14 16.69
N ARG A 169 14.14 14.18 15.93
CA ARG A 169 15.53 14.35 15.51
C ARG A 169 16.40 14.84 16.66
N SER A 170 17.67 14.48 16.60
CA SER A 170 18.70 14.90 17.56
C SER A 170 18.88 16.43 17.63
N ASP A 171 18.59 17.13 16.53
CA ASP A 171 18.65 18.60 16.44
C ASP A 171 17.31 19.30 16.73
N GLY A 172 16.25 18.56 17.05
CA GLY A 172 14.94 19.10 17.40
C GLY A 172 14.13 19.65 16.23
N VAL A 173 14.54 19.42 14.97
CA VAL A 173 13.73 19.80 13.80
C VAL A 173 12.39 19.01 13.84
N PRO A 174 11.23 19.69 13.75
CA PRO A 174 9.93 19.01 13.83
C PRO A 174 9.70 17.97 12.73
N SER A 175 9.01 16.88 13.08
CA SER A 175 8.61 15.81 12.15
C SER A 175 7.77 16.35 10.98
N ILE A 176 8.11 15.93 9.76
CA ILE A 176 7.37 16.20 8.52
C ILE A 176 7.05 14.91 7.75
N GLY A 177 6.25 15.01 6.69
CA GLY A 177 5.93 13.91 5.78
C GLY A 177 4.80 13.00 6.26
N CYS A 178 4.67 11.85 5.62
CA CYS A 178 3.64 10.84 5.87
C CYS A 178 4.25 9.56 6.45
N ASP A 179 3.44 8.84 7.22
CA ASP A 179 3.83 7.56 7.82
C ASP A 179 3.58 6.37 6.88
N GLY A 180 4.21 5.25 7.20
CA GLY A 180 4.07 3.97 6.52
C GLY A 180 4.76 2.86 7.31
N ASN A 181 4.76 1.66 6.76
CA ASN A 181 5.59 0.58 7.30
C ASN A 181 7.04 0.92 7.03
N LEU A 182 7.88 0.93 8.07
CA LEU A 182 9.29 1.30 7.96
C LEU A 182 10.18 0.07 7.95
N ALA A 183 11.20 0.06 7.11
CA ALA A 183 12.27 -0.93 7.10
C ALA A 183 13.53 -0.31 6.50
N GLY A 184 14.68 -0.92 6.74
CA GLY A 184 15.93 -0.50 6.15
C GLY A 184 17.15 -1.03 6.89
N GLY A 185 18.30 -0.53 6.47
CA GLY A 185 19.61 -1.03 6.89
C GLY A 185 20.64 -1.00 5.77
N THR A 186 21.87 -1.38 6.12
CA THR A 186 22.97 -1.50 5.16
C THR A 186 22.78 -2.71 4.25
N GLY A 187 22.89 -2.48 2.95
CA GLY A 187 22.77 -3.50 1.91
C GLY A 187 21.34 -3.83 1.52
N ASP A 188 20.36 -3.11 2.06
CA ASP A 188 18.96 -3.28 1.67
C ASP A 188 18.68 -2.70 0.27
N SER A 189 17.65 -3.27 -0.35
CA SER A 189 17.07 -2.85 -1.62
C SER A 189 15.55 -2.85 -1.53
N GLY A 190 14.87 -2.37 -2.58
CA GLY A 190 13.42 -2.49 -2.71
C GLY A 190 12.92 -3.93 -2.51
N ALA A 191 13.63 -4.91 -3.05
CA ALA A 191 13.29 -6.32 -2.85
C ALA A 191 13.49 -6.76 -1.38
N SER A 192 14.64 -6.48 -0.76
CA SER A 192 14.89 -6.98 0.60
C SER A 192 13.92 -6.39 1.62
N VAL A 193 13.49 -5.13 1.48
CA VAL A 193 12.49 -4.54 2.38
C VAL A 193 11.09 -5.11 2.15
N ALA A 194 10.74 -5.52 0.93
CA ALA A 194 9.49 -6.24 0.66
C ALA A 194 9.44 -7.57 1.43
N THR A 195 10.53 -8.34 1.42
CA THR A 195 10.67 -9.58 2.19
C THR A 195 10.58 -9.31 3.69
N LYS A 196 11.30 -8.31 4.22
CA LYS A 196 11.26 -7.95 5.65
C LYS A 196 9.86 -7.60 6.14
N TRP A 197 9.07 -6.89 5.35
CA TRP A 197 7.67 -6.58 5.72
C TRP A 197 6.76 -7.80 5.64
N TRP A 198 7.01 -8.75 4.75
CA TRP A 198 6.27 -10.00 4.71
C TRP A 198 6.56 -10.86 5.94
N GLU A 199 7.82 -10.93 6.37
CA GLU A 199 8.28 -11.70 7.52
C GLU A 199 7.89 -11.08 8.87
N SER A 200 7.32 -9.87 8.88
CA SER A 200 6.88 -9.20 10.10
C SER A 200 5.35 -9.12 10.15
N PRO A 201 4.67 -9.84 11.05
CA PRO A 201 3.21 -10.01 11.02
C PRO A 201 2.39 -8.73 10.92
N LYS A 202 2.76 -7.70 11.69
CA LYS A 202 2.05 -6.42 11.68
C LYS A 202 2.24 -5.68 10.35
N HIS A 203 3.42 -5.77 9.76
CA HIS A 203 3.70 -5.17 8.45
C HIS A 203 3.04 -5.98 7.33
N GLN A 204 3.03 -7.31 7.45
CA GLN A 204 2.37 -8.22 6.53
C GLN A 204 0.87 -7.93 6.46
N LEU A 205 0.19 -7.85 7.60
CA LEU A 205 -1.24 -7.55 7.66
C LEU A 205 -1.58 -6.18 7.07
N SER A 206 -0.82 -5.15 7.43
CA SER A 206 -1.09 -3.77 7.02
C SER A 206 -0.75 -3.51 5.55
N LEU A 207 0.34 -4.09 5.04
CA LEU A 207 0.82 -3.83 3.67
C LEU A 207 0.30 -4.87 2.68
N TYR A 208 0.44 -6.17 2.98
CA TYR A 208 0.05 -7.24 2.07
C TYR A 208 -1.43 -7.57 2.11
N GLN A 209 -2.15 -7.14 3.15
CA GLN A 209 -3.61 -7.25 3.21
C GLN A 209 -4.10 -8.66 2.80
N PRO A 210 -3.57 -9.74 3.41
CA PRO A 210 -3.83 -11.12 2.96
C PRO A 210 -5.31 -11.53 3.05
N ASP A 211 -6.09 -10.82 3.87
CA ASP A 211 -7.52 -11.06 4.07
C ASP A 211 -8.42 -10.08 3.30
N TYR A 212 -7.85 -9.20 2.47
CA TYR A 212 -8.62 -8.28 1.65
C TYR A 212 -9.43 -9.04 0.58
N ALA A 213 -10.75 -9.02 0.75
CA ALA A 213 -11.70 -9.72 -0.13
C ALA A 213 -12.19 -8.86 -1.32
N GLY A 214 -11.75 -7.60 -1.43
CA GLY A 214 -12.16 -6.71 -2.51
C GLY A 214 -11.35 -6.90 -3.81
N ALA A 215 -11.70 -6.13 -4.83
CA ALA A 215 -10.93 -6.12 -6.08
C ALA A 215 -9.59 -5.40 -5.88
N VAL A 216 -8.47 -6.09 -6.15
CA VAL A 216 -7.11 -5.51 -6.02
C VAL A 216 -6.76 -4.54 -7.16
N ALA A 217 -7.53 -4.52 -8.24
CA ALA A 217 -7.27 -3.66 -9.40
C ALA A 217 -7.33 -2.15 -9.09
N GLY A 218 -8.13 -1.75 -8.08
CA GLY A 218 -8.23 -0.37 -7.61
C GLY A 218 -7.30 -0.03 -6.43
N MET A 219 -6.45 -0.97 -6.03
CA MET A 219 -5.54 -0.79 -4.90
C MET A 219 -4.14 -0.45 -5.41
N CYS A 220 -3.45 0.39 -4.64
CA CYS A 220 -2.11 0.86 -4.89
C CYS A 220 -1.22 0.50 -3.71
N VAL A 221 0.06 0.24 -4.01
CA VAL A 221 1.12 0.24 -3.02
C VAL A 221 1.96 1.49 -3.24
N PHE A 222 1.98 2.34 -2.24
CA PHE A 222 2.80 3.53 -2.21
C PHE A 222 4.14 3.15 -1.59
N PHE A 223 5.24 3.61 -2.19
CA PHE A 223 6.59 3.27 -1.78
C PHE A 223 7.52 4.50 -1.85
N ALA A 224 8.38 4.62 -0.86
CA ALA A 224 9.48 5.56 -0.87
C ALA A 224 10.71 4.91 -0.24
N ALA A 225 11.86 5.36 -0.68
CA ALA A 225 13.18 4.97 -0.21
C ALA A 225 14.13 6.17 -0.22
N THR A 226 15.12 6.15 0.66
CA THR A 226 16.30 7.01 0.64
C THR A 226 17.56 6.18 0.85
N HIS A 227 18.66 6.62 0.24
CA HIS A 227 20.01 6.04 0.37
C HIS A 227 20.97 7.05 0.99
N GLY A 228 21.78 6.60 1.94
CA GLY A 228 22.66 7.45 2.72
C GLY A 228 21.93 8.30 3.76
N GLY A 229 22.69 9.20 4.38
CA GLY A 229 22.25 10.04 5.49
C GLY A 229 23.39 10.93 5.98
N VAL A 230 23.02 12.05 6.58
CA VAL A 230 23.95 13.03 7.15
C VAL A 230 24.43 12.52 8.50
N GLY A 231 25.73 12.57 8.75
CA GLY A 231 26.29 12.36 10.08
C GLY A 231 27.06 13.59 10.57
N VAL A 232 27.37 13.64 11.85
CA VAL A 232 28.22 14.72 12.40
C VAL A 232 29.70 14.42 12.24
N THR A 233 30.07 13.14 12.34
CA THR A 233 31.44 12.65 12.13
C THR A 233 31.56 11.86 10.84
N ILE A 234 30.55 11.07 10.49
CA ILE A 234 30.54 10.23 9.30
C ILE A 234 29.15 10.15 8.68
N ASP A 235 29.05 10.55 7.42
CA ASP A 235 27.83 10.34 6.63
C ASP A 235 27.58 8.85 6.44
N GLU A 236 26.31 8.46 6.47
CA GLU A 236 25.92 7.10 6.19
C GLU A 236 26.21 6.76 4.71
N PRO A 237 26.72 5.55 4.41
CA PRO A 237 27.05 5.19 3.04
C PRO A 237 25.77 5.07 2.19
N GLN A 238 25.89 5.25 0.87
CA GLN A 238 24.78 5.02 -0.08
C GLN A 238 24.19 3.59 -0.03
N SER A 239 24.92 2.63 0.56
CA SER A 239 24.40 1.29 0.80
C SER A 239 23.42 1.21 1.97
N PHE A 240 23.29 2.25 2.81
CA PHE A 240 22.29 2.31 3.86
C PHE A 240 20.97 2.84 3.28
N MET A 241 19.93 2.01 3.32
CA MET A 241 18.60 2.35 2.82
C MET A 241 17.64 2.60 3.98
N ARG A 242 16.79 3.62 3.85
CA ARG A 242 15.53 3.73 4.60
C ARG A 242 14.38 3.57 3.64
N ALA A 243 13.35 2.82 4.00
CA ALA A 243 12.19 2.57 3.15
C ALA A 243 10.88 2.72 3.92
N ALA A 244 9.85 3.17 3.22
CA ALA A 244 8.49 3.28 3.70
C ALA A 244 7.51 2.75 2.65
N ALA A 245 6.52 1.99 3.08
CA ALA A 245 5.44 1.56 2.20
C ALA A 245 4.07 1.57 2.88
N ARG A 246 3.03 1.81 2.09
CA ARG A 246 1.63 1.71 2.57
C ARG A 246 0.71 1.21 1.47
N TRP A 247 -0.30 0.45 1.88
CA TRP A 247 -1.40 0.02 1.03
C TRP A 247 -2.52 1.06 1.03
N GLY A 248 -3.11 1.36 -0.12
CA GLY A 248 -4.22 2.31 -0.21
C GLY A 248 -4.97 2.22 -1.53
N SER A 249 -5.99 3.06 -1.72
CA SER A 249 -6.65 3.19 -3.01
C SER A 249 -5.78 3.94 -4.00
N CYS A 250 -5.85 3.52 -5.27
CA CYS A 250 -5.48 4.37 -6.39
C CYS A 250 -6.57 5.44 -6.63
#